data_AF-A0A5K1E0K8-F1
#
_entry.id   AF-A0A5K1E0K8-F1
#
_cell.length_a   1.000
_cell.length_b   1.000
_cell.length_c   1.000
_cell.angle_alpha   90.00
_cell.angle_beta   90.00
_cell.angle_gamma   90.00
#
_symmetry.space_group_name_H-M   'P 1'
#
loop_
_entity.id
_entity.type
_entity.pdbx_description
1 polymer ?
#
loop_
_entity_poly.entity_id
_entity_poly.type
_entity_poly.pdbx_seq_one_letter_code
_entity_poly.pdbx_strand_id
1 'polypeptide(L)' 'RYVLERKLASSDVPQEEQINLLKDLERKETEYMRLKRHKICVDDFELLTIIGRGAFGE' A
#
# COMPACT_ATOMS: atom_id res chain seq x y z
N ARG A 1 -12.83 -1.29 7.27
CA ARG A 1 -14.23 -1.31 6.75
C ARG A 1 -15.17 -0.40 7.53
N TYR A 2 -15.54 -0.69 8.79
CA TYR A 2 -16.52 0.09 9.59
C TYR A 2 -16.39 1.62 9.57
N VAL A 3 -15.15 2.15 9.67
CA VAL A 3 -14.91 3.61 9.64
C VAL A 3 -15.30 4.23 8.30
N LEU A 4 -15.01 3.55 7.18
CA LEU A 4 -15.35 4.05 5.85
C LEU A 4 -16.86 3.98 5.62
N GLU A 5 -17.51 2.89 6.00
CA GLU A 5 -18.96 2.72 5.88
C GLU A 5 -19.73 3.81 6.62
N ARG A 6 -19.34 4.14 7.87
CA ARG A 6 -19.95 5.26 8.59
C ARG A 6 -19.74 6.61 7.92
N LYS A 7 -18.55 6.85 7.35
CA LYS A 7 -18.25 8.10 6.63
C LYS A 7 -19.09 8.23 5.37
N LEU A 8 -19.26 7.14 4.62
CA LEU A 8 -20.11 7.10 3.43
C LEU A 8 -21.59 7.27 3.80
N ALA A 9 -22.04 6.67 4.89
CA ALA A 9 -23.42 6.83 5.38
C ALA A 9 -23.76 8.26 5.81
N SER A 10 -22.77 9.04 6.25
CA SER A 10 -22.93 10.45 6.63
C SER A 10 -22.59 11.43 5.50
N SER A 11 -22.37 10.94 4.28
CA SER A 11 -21.89 11.75 3.16
C SER A 11 -22.83 11.62 1.97
N ASP A 12 -23.15 12.75 1.34
CA ASP A 12 -24.06 12.81 0.19
C ASP A 12 -23.37 12.42 -1.14
N VAL A 13 -22.44 11.46 -1.09
CA VAL A 13 -21.72 10.99 -2.28
C VAL A 13 -22.64 10.13 -3.13
N PRO A 14 -22.63 10.27 -4.48
CA PRO A 14 -23.39 9.41 -5.36
C PRO A 14 -23.07 7.92 -5.17
N GLN A 15 -24.07 7.06 -5.34
CA GLN A 15 -23.93 5.62 -5.09
C GLN A 15 -22.80 4.96 -5.90
N GLU A 16 -22.59 5.40 -7.14
CA GLU A 16 -21.49 4.91 -7.99
C GLU A 16 -20.12 5.22 -7.39
N GLU A 17 -19.95 6.42 -6.84
CA GLU A 17 -18.71 6.84 -6.18
C GLU A 17 -18.50 6.08 -4.87
N GLN A 18 -19.57 5.82 -4.10
CA GLN A 18 -19.49 4.97 -2.90
C GLN A 18 -19.01 3.55 -3.25
N ILE A 19 -19.51 2.96 -4.34
CA ILE A 19 -19.08 1.65 -4.83
C ILE A 19 -17.60 1.66 -5.21
N ASN A 20 -17.13 2.72 -5.88
CA ASN A 20 -15.72 2.85 -6.26
C ASN A 20 -14.81 2.94 -5.04
N LEU A 21 -15.21 3.73 -4.02
CA LEU A 21 -14.46 3.86 -2.77
C LEU A 21 -14.37 2.54 -1.99
N LEU A 22 -15.43 1.73 -2.00
CA LEU A 22 -15.42 0.39 -1.42
C LEU A 22 -14.47 -0.56 -2.16
N LYS A 23 -14.53 -0.57 -3.50
CA LYS A 23 -13.60 -1.37 -4.33
C LYS A 23 -12.14 -0.98 -4.13
N ASP A 24 -11.87 0.32 -3.99
CA ASP A 24 -10.52 0.80 -3.70
C ASP A 24 -10.04 0.39 -2.31
N LEU A 25 -10.92 0.37 -1.31
CA LEU A 25 -10.60 -0.16 0.01
C LEU A 25 -10.22 -1.65 -0.07
N GLU A 26 -10.99 -2.46 -0.80
CA GLU A 26 -10.70 -3.89 -0.99
C GLU A 26 -9.36 -4.13 -1.68
N ARG A 27 -9.03 -3.32 -2.71
CA ARG A 27 -7.74 -3.37 -3.39
C ARG A 27 -6.60 -3.08 -2.40
N LYS A 28 -6.73 -2.01 -1.60
CA LYS A 28 -5.73 -1.61 -0.60
C LYS A 28 -5.54 -2.66 0.50
N GLU A 29 -6.63 -3.25 1.00
CA GLU A 29 -6.55 -4.33 1.98
C GLU A 29 -5.80 -5.55 1.42
N THR A 30 -6.06 -5.89 0.15
CA THR A 30 -5.36 -6.98 -0.55
C THR A 30 -3.88 -6.69 -0.74
N GLU A 31 -3.54 -5.48 -1.19
CA GLU A 31 -2.16 -5.04 -1.37
C GLU A 31 -1.39 -4.99 -0.05
N TYR A 32 -2.03 -4.50 1.02
CA TYR A 32 -1.44 -4.47 2.35
C TYR A 32 -1.11 -5.89 2.83
N MET A 33 -2.03 -6.84 2.67
CA MET A 33 -1.77 -8.23 3.02
C MET A 33 -0.68 -8.87 2.15
N ARG A 34 -0.57 -8.49 0.87
CA ARG A 34 0.51 -8.92 -0.02
C ARG A 34 1.85 -8.38 0.47
N LEU A 35 1.96 -7.08 0.74
CA LEU A 35 3.18 -6.45 1.26
C LEU A 35 3.60 -7.03 2.61
N LYS A 36 2.63 -7.30 3.50
CA LYS A 36 2.91 -7.91 4.81
C LYS A 36 3.51 -9.32 4.69
N ARG A 37 3.15 -10.09 3.64
CA ARG A 37 3.73 -11.41 3.38
C ARG A 37 5.07 -11.33 2.66
N HIS A 38 5.26 -10.32 1.83
CA HIS A 38 6.45 -10.17 1.02
C HIS A 38 7.54 -9.44 1.82
N LYS A 39 8.47 -10.22 2.38
CA LYS A 39 9.65 -9.69 3.07
C LYS A 39 10.72 -9.38 2.03
N ILE A 40 10.85 -8.11 1.69
CA ILE A 40 11.89 -7.64 0.76
C ILE A 40 13.23 -7.60 1.50
N CYS A 41 14.25 -8.21 0.90
CA CYS A 41 15.62 -8.30 1.39
C CYS A 41 16.60 -7.67 0.38
N VAL A 42 17.87 -7.50 0.78
CA VAL A 42 18.92 -6.98 -0.12
C VAL A 42 19.09 -7.85 -1.36
N ASP A 43 18.86 -9.16 -1.22
CA ASP A 43 18.95 -10.14 -2.32
C ASP A 43 17.90 -9.95 -3.42
N ASP A 44 16.84 -9.18 -3.16
CA ASP A 44 15.81 -8.85 -4.16
C ASP A 44 16.24 -7.70 -5.09
N PHE A 45 17.41 -7.10 -4.87
CA PHE A 45 17.91 -5.97 -5.63
C PHE A 45 19.18 -6.30 -6.41
N GLU A 46 19.27 -5.77 -7.62
CA GLU A 46 20.50 -5.75 -8.41
C GLU A 46 21.32 -4.49 -8.10
N LEU A 47 22.59 -4.67 -7.73
CA LEU A 47 23.50 -3.56 -7.48
C LEU A 47 23.90 -2.91 -8.80
N LEU A 48 23.44 -1.68 -9.05
CA LEU A 48 23.76 -0.95 -10.28
C LEU A 48 25.13 -0.27 -10.23
N THR A 49 25.39 0.54 -9.22
CA THR A 49 26.65 1.28 -9.05
C THR A 49 26.79 1.75 -7.60
N ILE A 50 28.03 1.75 -7.11
CA ILE A 50 28.39 2.23 -5.78
C ILE A 50 28.59 3.75 -5.82
N ILE A 51 27.91 4.48 -4.94
CA ILE A 51 27.94 5.96 -4.92
C ILE A 51 29.02 6.50 -3.95
N GLY A 52 29.45 5.70 -2.97
CA GLY A 52 30.50 6.05 -2.01
C GLY A 52 30.93 4.86 -1.17
N ARG A 53 32.05 4.98 -0.45
CA ARG A 53 32.52 4.00 0.54
C ARG A 53 33.04 4.71 1.78
N GLY A 54 32.65 4.23 2.96
CA GLY A 54 33.08 4.72 4.26
C GLY A 54 33.85 3.67 5.08
N ALA A 55 34.14 3.99 6.34
CA ALA A 55 34.92 3.13 7.24
C ALA A 55 34.19 1.84 7.68
N PHE A 56 32.87 1.76 7.52
CA PHE A 56 32.06 0.61 7.95
C PHE A 56 31.36 -0.13 6.80
N GLY A 57 31.67 0.21 5.55
CA GLY A 57 31.05 -0.41 4.38
C GLY A 57 30.99 0.51 3.16
N GLU A 58 30.36 0.00 2.11
CA GLU A 58 29.78 0.84 1.04
C GLU A 58 28.56 1.58 1.56
#